data_AF-A0A942IPU7-F1
#
_entry.id   AF-A0A942IPU7-F1
#
_cell.length_a   1.000
_cell.length_b   1.000
_cell.length_c   1.000
_cell.angle_alpha   90.00
_cell.angle_beta   90.00
_cell.angle_gamma   90.00
#
_symmetry.space_group_name_H-M   'P 1'
#
loop_
_entity.id
_entity.type
_entity.pdbx_description
1 polymer ?
#
loop_
_entity_poly.entity_id
_entity_poly.type
_entity_poly.pdbx_seq_one_letter_code
_entity_poly.pdbx_strand_id
1 'polypeptide(L)'
;MDALRRTLLKGAGATGAIAAAMAAGVLKPSQVLAAEYNRAAFEAKDVAGALKAIGAGSAAENKDIVIRAPDIAENGAVVPVDIVSNIPNTISLAVMVDKNPFPLTSA
;
A
#
# COMPACT_ATOMS: atom_id res chain seq x y z
N MET A 1 -30.19 31.66 -40.03
CA MET A 1 -28.86 31.49 -39.37
C MET A 1 -28.45 30.03 -39.49
N ASP A 2 -27.40 29.74 -40.25
CA ASP A 2 -27.05 28.38 -40.69
C ASP A 2 -26.63 27.46 -39.54
N ALA A 3 -27.45 26.44 -39.27
CA ALA A 3 -27.19 25.42 -38.25
C ALA A 3 -25.89 24.65 -38.51
N LEU A 4 -25.57 24.39 -39.79
CA LEU A 4 -24.33 23.71 -40.21
C LEU A 4 -23.07 24.44 -39.76
N ARG A 5 -23.00 25.77 -39.94
CA ARG A 5 -21.84 26.56 -39.51
C ARG A 5 -21.66 26.50 -38.00
N ARG A 6 -22.77 26.59 -37.26
CA ARG A 6 -22.75 26.52 -35.79
C ARG A 6 -22.32 25.14 -35.29
N THR A 7 -22.76 24.07 -35.93
CA THR A 7 -22.34 22.71 -35.59
C THR A 7 -20.85 22.49 -35.90
N LEU A 8 -20.37 22.98 -37.04
CA LEU A 8 -18.95 22.91 -37.42
C LEU A 8 -18.04 23.64 -36.43
N LEU A 9 -18.39 24.88 -36.05
CA LEU A 9 -17.61 25.65 -35.06
C LEU A 9 -17.60 24.98 -33.68
N LYS A 10 -18.73 24.42 -33.24
CA LYS A 10 -18.81 23.70 -31.97
C LYS A 10 -17.97 22.41 -31.98
N GLY A 11 -18.02 21.64 -33.07
CA GLY A 11 -17.24 20.43 -33.23
C GLY A 11 -15.73 20.70 -33.29
N ALA A 12 -15.31 21.67 -34.11
CA ALA A 12 -13.90 22.04 -34.23
C ALA A 12 -13.31 22.57 -32.91
N GLY A 13 -14.08 23.41 -32.19
CA GLY A 13 -13.66 23.93 -30.89
C GLY A 13 -13.53 22.84 -29.82
N ALA A 14 -14.49 21.91 -29.76
CA ALA A 14 -14.46 20.80 -28.80
C ALA A 14 -13.28 19.86 -29.07
N THR A 15 -13.05 19.47 -30.33
CA THR A 15 -11.93 18.59 -30.70
C THR A 15 -10.57 19.27 -30.45
N GLY A 16 -10.45 20.56 -30.76
CA GLY A 16 -9.23 21.33 -30.49
C GLY A 16 -8.91 21.43 -28.99
N ALA A 17 -9.94 21.64 -28.15
CA ALA A 17 -9.77 21.69 -26.70
C ALA A 17 -9.34 20.32 -26.13
N ILE A 18 -9.92 19.22 -26.62
CA ILE A 18 -9.54 17.87 -26.19
C ILE A 18 -8.10 17.57 -26.61
N ALA A 19 -7.72 17.88 -27.86
CA ALA A 19 -6.36 17.67 -28.35
C ALA A 19 -5.33 18.47 -27.53
N ALA A 20 -5.64 19.73 -27.20
CA ALA A 20 -4.80 20.56 -26.34
C ALA A 20 -4.69 19.99 -24.91
N ALA A 21 -5.79 19.50 -24.33
CA ALA A 21 -5.79 18.87 -23.01
C ALA A 21 -4.98 17.56 -22.98
N MET A 22 -5.01 16.78 -24.06
CA MET A 22 -4.16 15.59 -24.21
C MET A 22 -2.68 15.97 -24.34
N ALA A 23 -2.36 16.98 -25.17
CA ALA A 23 -0.98 17.44 -25.36
C ALA A 23 -0.39 18.06 -24.09
N ALA A 24 -1.18 18.82 -23.33
CA ALA A 24 -0.81 19.37 -22.02
C ALA A 24 -0.70 18.30 -20.92
N GLY A 25 -1.07 17.06 -21.21
CA GLY A 25 -1.03 15.95 -20.27
C GLY A 25 -2.10 16.00 -19.19
N VAL A 26 -3.11 16.87 -19.32
CA VAL A 26 -4.26 16.98 -18.40
C VAL A 26 -5.09 15.69 -18.44
N LEU A 27 -5.11 15.02 -19.59
CA LEU A 27 -5.76 13.73 -19.78
C LEU A 27 -4.81 12.53 -19.65
N LYS A 28 -3.56 12.75 -19.20
CA LYS A 28 -2.71 11.61 -18.85
C LYS A 28 -3.35 10.90 -17.66
N PRO A 29 -3.55 9.56 -17.73
CA PRO A 29 -3.91 8.80 -16.55
C PRO A 29 -2.89 9.13 -15.47
N SER A 30 -3.32 9.63 -14.32
CA SER A 30 -2.47 9.67 -13.15
C SER A 30 -2.06 8.23 -12.90
N GLN A 31 -0.77 7.91 -13.10
CA GLN A 31 -0.24 6.63 -12.66
C GLN A 31 -0.69 6.45 -11.23
N VAL A 32 -1.44 5.38 -10.97
CA VAL A 32 -1.80 5.03 -9.61
C VAL A 32 -0.47 4.85 -8.90
N LEU A 33 -0.15 5.79 -8.01
CA LEU A 33 0.92 5.65 -7.04
C LEU A 33 0.44 4.57 -6.08
N ALA A 34 0.38 3.32 -6.54
CA ALA A 34 0.47 2.20 -5.65
C ALA A 34 1.78 2.44 -4.93
N ALA A 35 1.71 2.82 -3.65
CA ALA A 35 2.88 3.04 -2.83
C ALA A 35 3.80 1.85 -3.09
N GLU A 36 5.00 2.11 -3.62
CA GLU A 36 6.00 1.07 -3.78
C GLU A 36 6.03 0.32 -2.45
N TYR A 37 5.62 -0.96 -2.47
CA TYR A 37 5.60 -1.75 -1.24
C TYR A 37 7.00 -1.67 -0.63
N ASN A 38 7.08 -1.51 0.68
CA ASN A 38 8.32 -1.15 1.36
C ASN A 38 9.37 -2.28 1.23
N ARG A 39 10.06 -2.32 0.10
CA ARG A 39 10.96 -3.40 -0.30
C ARG A 39 12.10 -3.53 0.71
N ALA A 40 12.60 -2.41 1.20
CA ALA A 40 13.62 -2.38 2.24
C ALA A 40 13.18 -3.11 3.52
N ALA A 41 11.90 -3.03 3.88
CA ALA A 41 11.37 -3.71 5.06
C ALA A 41 11.16 -5.22 4.84
N PHE A 42 10.66 -5.62 3.67
CA PHE A 42 10.45 -7.03 3.34
C PHE A 42 11.75 -7.79 3.00
N GLU A 43 12.78 -7.09 2.52
CA GLU A 43 14.09 -7.69 2.21
C GLU A 43 15.07 -7.67 3.39
N ALA A 44 14.70 -7.01 4.50
CA ALA A 44 15.49 -6.99 5.72
C ALA A 44 15.78 -8.41 6.22
N LYS A 45 16.97 -8.60 6.80
CA LYS A 45 17.48 -9.89 7.28
C LYS A 45 17.40 -10.06 8.79
N ASP A 46 17.07 -8.99 9.50
CA ASP A 46 16.91 -8.97 10.95
C ASP A 46 15.76 -8.04 11.35
N VAL A 47 15.24 -8.24 12.55
CA VAL A 47 14.06 -7.50 13.07
C VAL A 47 14.36 -6.01 13.21
N ALA A 48 15.58 -5.65 13.59
CA ALA A 48 15.97 -4.25 13.79
C ALA A 48 15.95 -3.46 12.47
N GLY A 49 16.49 -4.04 11.40
CA GLY A 49 16.46 -3.51 10.04
C GLY A 49 15.04 -3.41 9.50
N ALA A 50 14.21 -4.43 9.74
CA ALA A 50 12.81 -4.41 9.34
C ALA A 50 12.02 -3.30 10.05
N LEU A 51 12.17 -3.15 11.38
CA LEU A 51 11.56 -2.08 12.17
C LEU A 51 11.98 -0.70 11.68
N LYS A 52 13.28 -0.49 11.47
CA LYS A 52 13.80 0.78 10.95
C LYS A 52 13.23 1.09 9.56
N ALA A 53 13.13 0.09 8.69
CA ALA A 53 12.63 0.26 7.33
C ALA A 53 11.14 0.61 7.31
N ILE A 54 10.31 0.09 8.23
CA ILE A 54 8.90 0.51 8.39
C ILE A 54 8.75 1.85 9.12
N GLY A 55 9.85 2.53 9.48
CA GLY A 55 9.82 3.80 10.21
C GLY A 55 9.53 3.67 11.70
N ALA A 56 9.58 2.46 12.25
CA ALA A 56 9.44 2.22 13.69
C ALA A 56 10.80 2.38 14.40
N GLY A 57 10.79 2.96 15.60
CA GLY A 57 11.99 3.10 16.43
C GLY A 57 12.32 1.82 17.19
N SER A 58 11.42 1.39 18.06
CA SER A 58 11.51 0.16 18.83
C SER A 58 10.12 -0.43 19.09
N ALA A 59 10.06 -1.74 19.29
CA ALA A 59 8.86 -2.39 19.79
C ALA A 59 8.82 -2.27 21.32
N ALA A 60 7.67 -1.84 21.86
CA ALA A 60 7.39 -1.85 23.28
C ALA A 60 6.35 -2.95 23.58
N GLU A 61 6.54 -3.66 24.69
CA GLU A 61 5.58 -4.67 25.11
C GLU A 61 4.26 -4.00 25.52
N ASN A 62 3.13 -4.53 25.04
CA ASN A 62 1.81 -4.03 25.39
C ASN A 62 0.81 -5.19 25.51
N LYS A 63 0.07 -5.22 26.63
CA LYS A 63 -0.95 -6.24 26.93
C LYS A 63 -2.21 -6.11 26.08
N ASP A 64 -2.41 -4.95 25.46
CA ASP A 64 -3.56 -4.70 24.58
C ASP A 64 -3.40 -5.36 23.20
N ILE A 65 -2.21 -5.89 22.88
CA ILE A 65 -1.97 -6.72 21.71
C ILE A 65 -2.15 -8.19 22.09
N VAL A 66 -3.16 -8.83 21.51
CA VAL A 66 -3.49 -10.24 21.75
C VAL A 66 -3.06 -11.06 20.54
N ILE A 67 -2.17 -12.03 20.76
CA ILE A 67 -1.69 -12.97 19.75
C ILE A 67 -2.20 -14.36 20.13
N ARG A 68 -2.93 -15.02 19.22
CA ARG A 68 -3.39 -16.40 19.37
C ARG A 68 -2.73 -17.23 18.28
N ALA A 69 -1.92 -18.18 18.67
CA ALA A 69 -1.24 -19.11 17.79
C ALA A 69 -1.30 -20.51 18.41
N PRO A 70 -1.24 -21.59 17.62
CA PRO A 70 -1.08 -22.93 18.16
C PRO A 70 0.29 -23.08 18.82
N ASP A 71 0.34 -23.80 19.96
CA ASP A 71 1.59 -24.07 20.67
C ASP A 71 2.56 -24.93 19.85
N ILE A 72 2.00 -25.80 19.00
CA ILE A 72 2.75 -26.69 18.12
C ILE A 72 2.18 -26.57 16.71
N ALA A 73 3.05 -26.21 15.76
CA ALA A 73 2.73 -26.24 14.34
C ALA A 73 2.94 -27.66 13.79
N GLU A 74 1.86 -28.34 13.39
CA GLU A 74 1.95 -29.64 12.71
C GLU A 74 2.59 -29.53 11.32
N ASN A 75 2.34 -28.40 10.64
CA ASN A 75 2.90 -28.09 9.33
C ASN A 75 3.58 -26.72 9.39
N GLY A 76 4.91 -26.71 9.19
CA GLY A 76 5.69 -25.47 9.15
C GLY A 76 5.38 -24.56 7.95
N ALA A 77 4.68 -25.07 6.92
CA ALA A 77 4.28 -24.27 5.76
C ALA A 77 3.06 -23.37 6.04
N VAL A 78 2.16 -23.79 6.94
CA VAL A 78 0.94 -23.04 7.27
C VAL A 78 0.68 -23.14 8.76
N VAL A 79 0.87 -22.03 9.46
CA VAL A 79 0.56 -21.89 10.88
C VAL A 79 -0.50 -20.80 11.02
N PRO A 80 -1.72 -21.12 11.52
CA PRO A 80 -2.75 -20.10 11.72
C PRO A 80 -2.37 -19.22 12.91
N VAL A 81 -2.41 -17.90 12.72
CA VAL A 81 -2.13 -16.91 13.78
C VAL A 81 -3.18 -15.81 13.69
N ASP A 82 -3.88 -15.56 14.81
CA ASP A 82 -4.80 -14.44 14.95
C ASP A 82 -4.16 -13.35 15.80
N ILE A 83 -4.20 -12.11 15.33
CA ILE A 83 -3.64 -10.95 16.02
C ILE A 83 -4.70 -9.87 16.14
N VAL A 84 -4.91 -9.38 17.36
CA VAL A 84 -5.89 -8.33 17.67
C VAL A 84 -5.19 -7.21 18.42
N SER A 85 -5.37 -5.98 17.93
CA SER A 85 -4.98 -4.77 18.67
C SER A 85 -6.20 -4.17 19.34
N ASN A 86 -6.20 -4.07 20.67
CA ASN A 86 -7.19 -3.33 21.44
C ASN A 86 -6.78 -1.86 21.66
N ILE A 87 -5.65 -1.42 21.09
CA ILE A 87 -5.15 -0.06 21.22
C ILE A 87 -6.05 0.87 20.40
N PRO A 88 -6.66 1.91 21.02
CA PRO A 88 -7.49 2.88 20.30
C PRO A 88 -6.68 3.57 19.18
N ASN A 89 -7.32 3.79 18.03
CA ASN A 89 -6.72 4.43 16.86
C ASN A 89 -5.50 3.68 16.28
N THR A 90 -5.48 2.36 16.36
CA THR A 90 -4.52 1.54 15.59
C THR A 90 -4.76 1.77 14.09
N ILE A 91 -3.75 2.27 13.37
CA ILE A 91 -3.82 2.55 11.93
C ILE A 91 -3.06 1.54 11.06
N SER A 92 -2.14 0.79 11.65
CA SER A 92 -1.37 -0.25 10.97
C SER A 92 -1.01 -1.38 11.93
N LEU A 93 -0.81 -2.59 11.38
CA LEU A 93 -0.39 -3.77 12.11
C LEU A 93 0.67 -4.50 11.29
N ALA A 94 1.88 -4.59 11.83
CA ALA A 94 2.98 -5.33 11.23
C ALA A 94 3.32 -6.57 12.04
N VAL A 95 3.60 -7.68 11.35
CA VAL A 95 3.89 -8.99 11.94
C VAL A 95 5.30 -9.41 11.55
N MET A 96 6.13 -9.65 12.55
CA MET A 96 7.53 -10.03 12.37
C MET A 96 7.85 -11.36 13.06
N VAL A 97 8.69 -12.17 12.43
CA VAL A 97 9.14 -13.48 12.93
C VAL A 97 10.66 -13.51 12.96
N ASP A 98 11.26 -13.45 14.15
CA ASP A 98 12.71 -13.29 14.35
C ASP A 98 13.55 -14.39 13.68
N LYS A 99 13.06 -15.63 13.64
CA LYS A 99 13.80 -16.77 13.08
C LYS A 99 13.59 -16.99 11.58
N ASN A 100 12.83 -16.12 10.91
CA ASN A 100 12.67 -16.21 9.47
C ASN A 100 13.82 -15.51 8.73
N PRO A 101 14.24 -16.02 7.55
CA PRO A 101 15.24 -15.35 6.70
C PRO A 101 14.87 -13.93 6.28
N PHE A 102 13.56 -13.64 6.28
CA PHE A 102 12.95 -12.34 6.09
C PHE A 102 11.95 -12.14 7.23
N PRO A 103 12.27 -11.30 8.23
CA PRO A 103 11.46 -11.25 9.44
C PRO A 103 10.07 -10.65 9.22
N LEU A 104 9.92 -9.66 8.34
CA LEU A 104 8.63 -9.03 8.08
C LEU A 104 7.73 -9.92 7.22
N THR A 105 6.59 -10.33 7.78
CA THR A 105 5.62 -11.21 7.10
C THR A 105 4.38 -10.47 6.60
N SER A 106 3.97 -9.41 7.31
CA SER A 106 2.83 -8.55 6.97
C SER A 106 3.08 -7.15 7.53
N ALA A 107 2.63 -6.09 6.85
CA ALA A 107 2.75 -4.69 7.26
C ALA A 107 1.59 -3.84 6.74
#